data_AF-A0A843EL07-F1
#
_entry.id   AF-A0A843EL07-F1
#
_cell.length_a   1.000
_cell.length_b   1.000
_cell.length_c   1.000
_cell.angle_alpha   90.00
_cell.angle_beta   90.00
_cell.angle_gamma   90.00
#
_symmetry.space_group_name_H-M   'P 1'
#
loop_
_entity.id
_entity.type
_entity.pdbx_description
1 polymer ?
#
loop_
_entity_poly.entity_id
_entity_poly.type
_entity_poly.pdbx_seq_one_letter_code
_entity_poly.pdbx_strand_id
1 'polypeptide(L)'
;MTDRYITLAEVKELLAAEQEKRLAEAGPSDPADTESDGVFSNPSTKNAMEHAQIMTKGITAEQAVQLKEEALAIGCVNNSESIACKIADILPRYPVDVRAIFSKERITLSESDINEILELVAKYI
;
A
#
# COMPACT_ATOMS: atom_id res chain seq x y z
N MET A 1 -11.33 -14.70 12.09
CA MET A 1 -10.35 -13.80 11.45
C MET A 1 -11.13 -12.85 10.60
N THR A 2 -10.91 -11.55 10.75
CA THR A 2 -11.54 -10.52 9.92
C THR A 2 -10.49 -10.06 8.92
N ASP A 3 -10.73 -10.34 7.64
CA ASP A 3 -9.81 -9.97 6.58
C ASP A 3 -10.08 -8.51 6.16
N ARG A 4 -9.02 -7.75 5.87
CA ARG A 4 -9.10 -6.36 5.41
C ARG A 4 -8.04 -6.07 4.35
N TYR A 5 -8.31 -5.11 3.47
CA TYR A 5 -7.30 -4.61 2.53
C TYR A 5 -6.38 -3.61 3.21
N ILE A 6 -5.07 -3.77 3.02
CA ILE A 6 -4.03 -2.88 3.55
C ILE A 6 -3.22 -2.31 2.39
N THR A 7 -2.83 -1.04 2.52
CA THR A 7 -2.01 -0.34 1.54
C THR A 7 -0.56 -0.80 1.60
N LEU A 8 0.21 -0.61 0.52
CA LEU A 8 1.64 -0.90 0.51
C LEU A 8 2.40 -0.08 1.56
N ALA A 9 1.91 1.13 1.88
CA ALA A 9 2.51 1.98 2.91
C ALA A 9 2.32 1.38 4.31
N GLU A 10 1.14 0.84 4.63
CA GLU A 10 0.91 0.05 5.84
C GLU A 10 1.80 -1.20 5.85
N VAL A 11 1.87 -1.94 4.74
CA VAL A 11 2.69 -3.15 4.62
C VAL A 11 4.16 -2.87 4.93
N LYS A 12 4.69 -1.74 4.43
CA LYS A 12 6.07 -1.32 4.71
C LYS A 12 6.34 -1.20 6.21
N GLU A 13 5.43 -0.54 6.94
CA GLU A 13 5.58 -0.34 8.39
C GLU A 13 5.40 -1.65 9.16
N LEU A 14 4.44 -2.48 8.77
CA LEU A 14 4.22 -3.79 9.39
C LEU A 14 5.44 -4.71 9.22
N LEU A 15 6.03 -4.74 8.04
CA LEU A 15 7.24 -5.54 7.76
C LEU A 15 8.46 -5.00 8.51
N ALA A 16 8.61 -3.67 8.61
CA ALA A 16 9.69 -3.06 9.38
C ALA A 16 9.56 -3.38 10.88
N ALA A 17 8.37 -3.23 11.45
CA ALA A 17 8.11 -3.54 12.85
C ALA A 17 8.32 -5.03 13.19
N GLU A 18 7.94 -5.93 12.28
CA GLU A 18 8.20 -7.36 12.44
C GLU A 18 9.70 -7.68 12.37
N GLN A 19 10.45 -7.00 11.50
CA GLN A 19 11.90 -7.16 11.41
C GLN A 19 12.59 -6.71 12.71
N GLU A 20 12.19 -5.57 13.27
CA GLU A 20 12.74 -5.08 14.54
C GLU A 20 12.48 -6.06 15.70
N LYS A 21 11.28 -6.64 15.76
CA LYS A 21 10.96 -7.67 16.77
C LYS A 21 11.85 -8.89 16.65
N ARG A 22 12.04 -9.40 15.43
CA ARG A 22 12.90 -10.55 15.17
C ARG A 22 14.37 -10.28 15.53
N LEU A 23 14.85 -9.07 15.24
CA LEU A 23 16.19 -8.64 15.63
C LEU A 23 16.32 -8.56 17.16
N ALA A 24 15.30 -8.05 17.85
CA ALA A 24 15.30 -7.98 19.32
C ALA A 24 15.25 -9.36 19.98
N GLU A 25 14.54 -10.33 19.39
CA GLU A 25 14.44 -11.71 19.88
C GLU A 25 15.68 -12.57 19.55
N ALA A 26 16.39 -12.28 18.46
CA ALA A 26 17.54 -13.06 18.01
C ALA A 26 18.82 -12.87 18.86
N GLY A 27 18.87 -11.86 19.73
CA GLY A 27 20.09 -11.52 20.48
C GLY A 27 21.24 -11.02 19.60
N PRO A 28 22.37 -10.58 20.17
CA PRO A 28 23.52 -10.17 19.37
C PRO A 28 24.15 -11.39 18.70
N SER A 29 24.05 -11.47 17.37
CA SER A 29 24.77 -12.45 16.55
C SER A 29 26.17 -11.93 16.21
N ASP A 30 27.15 -12.84 16.15
CA ASP A 30 28.53 -12.52 15.78
C ASP A 30 28.57 -11.96 14.34
N PRO A 31 29.26 -10.84 14.07
CA PRO A 31 29.33 -10.22 12.74
C PRO A 31 30.03 -11.10 11.68
N ALA A 32 30.70 -12.18 12.11
CA ALA A 32 31.31 -13.17 11.22
C ALA A 32 30.30 -14.22 10.70
N ASP A 33 29.14 -14.39 11.33
CA ASP A 33 28.08 -15.33 10.92
C ASP A 33 27.05 -14.68 9.97
N THR A 34 27.47 -13.60 9.29
CA THR A 34 26.64 -12.81 8.35
C THR A 34 26.20 -13.61 7.11
N GLU A 35 26.73 -14.82 6.90
CA GLU A 35 26.22 -15.76 5.89
C GLU A 35 24.95 -16.50 6.33
N SER A 36 24.54 -16.39 7.60
CA SER A 36 23.26 -16.93 8.06
C SER A 36 22.15 -15.88 7.89
N ASP A 37 21.36 -16.06 6.84
CA ASP A 37 20.03 -15.50 6.57
C ASP A 37 19.01 -15.75 7.71
N GLY A 38 19.39 -15.65 8.99
CA GLY A 38 18.54 -15.98 10.15
C GLY A 38 17.38 -15.00 10.34
N VAL A 39 17.55 -13.73 9.93
CA VAL A 39 16.50 -12.70 9.96
C VAL A 39 15.80 -12.56 8.59
N PHE A 40 16.44 -13.06 7.53
CA PHE A 40 15.95 -13.10 6.15
C PHE A 40 15.60 -14.54 5.72
N SER A 41 14.96 -15.32 6.60
CA SER A 41 14.74 -16.75 6.33
C SER A 41 13.86 -17.04 5.09
N ASN A 42 13.23 -16.01 4.51
CA ASN A 42 12.45 -16.14 3.30
C ASN A 42 12.79 -15.03 2.29
N PRO A 43 13.40 -15.34 1.14
CA PRO A 43 13.64 -14.37 0.07
C PRO A 43 12.40 -13.58 -0.35
N SER A 44 11.19 -14.16 -0.22
CA SER A 44 9.96 -13.45 -0.57
C SER A 44 9.63 -12.29 0.38
N THR A 45 9.97 -12.38 1.67
CA THR A 45 9.70 -11.29 2.63
C THR A 45 10.67 -10.12 2.41
N LYS A 46 11.92 -10.42 2.09
CA LYS A 46 12.91 -9.42 1.67
C LYS A 46 12.44 -8.67 0.43
N ASN A 47 12.06 -9.40 -0.61
CA ASN A 47 11.56 -8.81 -1.85
C ASN A 47 10.29 -7.98 -1.63
N ALA A 48 9.38 -8.44 -0.77
CA ALA A 48 8.16 -7.69 -0.43
C ALA A 48 8.48 -6.37 0.28
N MET A 49 9.44 -6.38 1.21
CA MET A 49 9.89 -5.19 1.92
C MET A 49 10.55 -4.18 0.97
N GLU A 50 11.49 -4.63 0.14
CA GLU A 50 12.14 -3.79 -0.87
C GLU A 50 11.12 -3.18 -1.83
N HIS A 51 10.15 -3.97 -2.31
CA HIS A 51 9.09 -3.50 -3.18
C HIS A 51 8.21 -2.45 -2.49
N ALA A 52 7.77 -2.69 -1.26
CA ALA A 52 6.97 -1.74 -0.50
C ALA A 52 7.73 -0.42 -0.30
N GLN A 53 9.03 -0.47 0.02
CA GLN A 53 9.86 0.73 0.16
C GLN A 53 10.02 1.53 -1.15
N ILE A 54 10.09 0.86 -2.30
CA ILE A 54 10.20 1.52 -3.60
C ILE A 54 8.89 2.19 -4.00
N MET A 55 7.77 1.50 -3.81
CA MET A 55 6.47 1.95 -4.31
C MET A 55 5.83 3.03 -3.44
N THR A 56 6.18 3.12 -2.15
CA THR A 56 5.54 4.07 -1.21
C THR A 56 6.33 5.38 -1.05
N LYS A 57 7.23 5.73 -1.96
CA LYS A 57 8.09 6.92 -1.79
C LYS A 57 7.33 8.25 -1.85
N GLY A 58 6.12 8.25 -2.40
CA GLY A 58 5.29 9.44 -2.59
C GLY A 58 4.27 9.72 -1.48
N ILE A 59 4.15 8.85 -0.46
CA ILE A 59 3.10 8.96 0.57
C ILE A 59 3.52 8.26 1.87
N THR A 60 3.14 8.81 3.03
CA THR A 60 3.32 8.13 4.33
C THR A 60 2.21 7.09 4.57
N ALA A 61 2.38 6.18 5.54
CA ALA A 61 1.32 5.21 5.87
C ALA A 61 0.06 5.90 6.41
N GLU A 62 0.22 6.91 7.25
CA GLU A 62 -0.90 7.72 7.77
C GLU A 62 -1.68 8.39 6.63
N GLN A 63 -0.98 9.02 5.69
CA GLN A 63 -1.58 9.64 4.52
C GLN A 63 -2.26 8.61 3.61
N ALA A 64 -1.67 7.43 3.41
CA ALA A 64 -2.26 6.36 2.60
C ALA A 64 -3.54 5.80 3.23
N VAL A 65 -3.57 5.63 4.56
CA VAL A 65 -4.77 5.22 5.29
C VAL A 65 -5.86 6.28 5.16
N GLN A 66 -5.52 7.55 5.35
CA GLN A 66 -6.48 8.65 5.23
C GLN A 66 -7.03 8.76 3.79
N LEU A 67 -6.15 8.68 2.78
CA LEU A 67 -6.54 8.68 1.37
C LEU A 67 -7.46 7.51 1.04
N LYS A 68 -7.16 6.32 1.55
CA LYS A 68 -8.02 5.13 1.38
C LYS A 68 -9.40 5.36 2.00
N GLU A 69 -9.48 5.90 3.21
CA GLU A 69 -10.75 6.17 3.91
C GLU A 69 -11.58 7.22 3.16
N GLU A 70 -10.96 8.31 2.72
CA GLU A 70 -11.62 9.35 1.93
C GLU A 70 -12.04 8.82 0.55
N ALA A 71 -11.23 7.98 -0.09
CA ALA A 71 -11.58 7.35 -1.36
C ALA A 71 -12.78 6.41 -1.19
N LEU A 72 -12.87 5.67 -0.08
CA LEU A 72 -14.01 4.82 0.24
C LEU A 72 -15.31 5.63 0.46
N ALA A 73 -15.22 6.93 0.72
CA ALA A 73 -16.42 7.79 0.82
C ALA A 73 -17.01 8.14 -0.56
N ILE A 74 -16.24 7.98 -1.65
CA ILE A 74 -16.68 8.29 -3.01
C ILE A 74 -17.74 7.29 -3.47
N GLY A 75 -18.82 7.78 -4.09
CA GLY A 75 -19.98 6.96 -4.47
C GLY A 75 -19.65 5.78 -5.38
N CYS A 76 -18.68 5.92 -6.29
CA CYS A 76 -18.24 4.83 -7.18
C CYS A 76 -17.22 3.87 -6.55
N VAL A 77 -16.70 4.16 -5.35
CA VAL A 77 -15.66 3.35 -4.65
C VAL A 77 -16.21 2.71 -3.37
N ASN A 78 -17.26 3.28 -2.77
CA ASN A 78 -17.79 2.94 -1.44
C ASN A 78 -18.06 1.45 -1.14
N ASN A 79 -18.37 0.66 -2.16
CA ASN A 79 -18.66 -0.76 -2.02
C ASN A 79 -17.42 -1.65 -2.24
N SER A 80 -16.22 -1.08 -2.43
CA SER A 80 -15.01 -1.81 -2.73
C SER A 80 -13.78 -1.22 -2.03
N GLU A 81 -13.50 -1.75 -0.84
CA GLU A 81 -12.27 -1.45 -0.09
C GLU A 81 -11.01 -1.76 -0.91
N SER A 82 -11.06 -2.78 -1.77
CA SER A 82 -9.96 -3.14 -2.67
C SER A 82 -9.63 -2.04 -3.68
N ILE A 83 -10.64 -1.32 -4.20
CA ILE A 83 -10.45 -0.22 -5.14
C ILE A 83 -9.88 0.99 -4.40
N ALA A 84 -10.41 1.31 -3.21
CA ALA A 84 -9.87 2.38 -2.37
C ALA A 84 -8.37 2.14 -2.06
N CYS A 85 -8.02 0.89 -1.73
CA CYS A 85 -6.63 0.49 -1.51
C CYS A 85 -5.76 0.69 -2.76
N LYS A 86 -6.23 0.24 -3.94
CA LYS A 86 -5.53 0.45 -5.22
C LYS A 86 -5.33 1.93 -5.55
N ILE A 87 -6.31 2.79 -5.24
CA ILE A 87 -6.18 4.24 -5.45
C ILE A 87 -5.05 4.81 -4.59
N ALA A 88 -4.99 4.42 -3.31
CA ALA A 88 -3.93 4.85 -2.39
C ALA A 88 -2.54 4.31 -2.79
N ASP A 89 -2.46 3.12 -3.36
CA ASP A 89 -1.19 2.51 -3.80
C ASP A 89 -0.69 3.04 -5.16
N ILE A 90 -1.61 3.26 -6.11
CA ILE A 90 -1.27 3.65 -7.50
C ILE A 90 -1.12 5.16 -7.64
N LEU A 91 -1.82 5.95 -6.81
CA LEU A 91 -1.77 7.42 -6.84
C LEU A 91 -2.05 7.98 -8.25
N PRO A 92 -3.24 7.73 -8.83
CA PRO A 92 -3.56 8.08 -10.21
C PRO A 92 -3.45 9.59 -10.45
N ARG A 93 -2.82 10.00 -11.56
CA ARG A 93 -2.60 11.42 -11.91
C ARG A 93 -3.38 11.84 -13.15
N TYR A 94 -3.76 10.87 -13.97
CA TYR A 94 -4.46 11.10 -15.21
C TYR A 94 -5.75 10.28 -15.29
N PRO A 95 -6.76 10.73 -16.05
CA PRO A 95 -8.01 9.98 -16.26
C PRO A 95 -7.81 8.54 -16.78
N VAL A 96 -6.73 8.28 -17.51
CA VAL A 96 -6.39 6.93 -18.00
C VAL A 96 -5.99 6.00 -16.86
N ASP A 97 -5.33 6.51 -15.80
CA ASP A 97 -4.92 5.73 -14.64
C ASP A 97 -6.14 5.27 -13.85
N VAL A 98 -7.09 6.19 -13.62
CA VAL A 98 -8.38 5.87 -12.97
C VAL A 98 -9.13 4.83 -13.80
N ARG A 99 -9.24 5.00 -15.12
CA ARG A 99 -9.88 4.00 -15.99
C ARG A 99 -9.17 2.64 -15.94
N ALA A 100 -7.84 2.61 -15.79
CA ALA A 100 -7.09 1.37 -15.67
C ALA A 100 -7.44 0.62 -14.38
N ILE A 101 -7.55 1.33 -13.25
CA ILE A 101 -7.94 0.75 -11.94
C ILE A 101 -9.31 0.06 -12.04
N PHE A 102 -10.28 0.69 -12.72
CA PHE A 102 -11.65 0.19 -12.84
C PHE A 102 -11.89 -0.71 -14.06
N SER A 103 -10.87 -0.97 -14.88
CA SER A 103 -11.02 -1.63 -16.21
C SER A 103 -11.65 -3.04 -16.18
N LYS A 104 -11.62 -3.72 -15.02
CA LYS A 104 -12.22 -5.04 -14.81
C LYS A 104 -13.38 -5.04 -13.83
N GLU A 105 -13.75 -3.88 -13.32
CA GLU A 105 -14.81 -3.71 -12.34
C GLU A 105 -16.18 -3.58 -13.02
N ARG A 106 -17.26 -3.93 -12.31
CA ARG A 106 -18.65 -3.80 -12.80
C ARG A 106 -19.22 -2.43 -12.45
N ILE A 107 -18.42 -1.38 -12.66
CA ILE A 107 -18.74 0.00 -12.27
C ILE A 107 -18.61 0.87 -13.51
N THR A 108 -19.65 1.66 -13.78
CA THR A 108 -19.62 2.66 -14.86
C THR A 108 -19.07 3.96 -14.29
N LEU A 109 -17.89 4.37 -14.73
CA LEU A 109 -17.28 5.64 -14.35
C LEU A 109 -17.86 6.79 -15.17
N SER A 110 -18.39 7.82 -14.50
CA SER A 110 -18.67 9.11 -15.12
C SER A 110 -17.43 10.00 -15.14
N GLU A 111 -17.43 11.06 -15.94
CA GLU A 111 -16.35 12.05 -15.92
C GLU A 111 -16.23 12.76 -14.55
N SER A 112 -17.37 12.97 -13.87
CA SER A 112 -17.40 13.56 -12.53
C SER A 112 -16.68 12.66 -11.52
N ASP A 113 -16.94 11.36 -11.54
CA ASP A 113 -16.31 10.39 -10.63
C ASP A 113 -14.79 10.36 -10.82
N ILE A 114 -14.34 10.40 -12.08
CA ILE A 114 -12.91 10.41 -12.40
C ILE A 114 -12.25 11.66 -11.83
N ASN A 115 -12.87 12.83 -12.03
CA ASN A 115 -12.34 14.09 -11.52
C ASN A 115 -12.32 14.13 -9.99
N GLU A 116 -13.37 13.63 -9.33
CA GLU A 116 -13.44 13.54 -7.87
C GLU A 116 -12.29 12.70 -7.29
N ILE A 117 -11.98 11.55 -7.89
CA ILE A 117 -10.84 10.71 -7.48
C ILE A 117 -9.52 11.45 -7.71
N LEU A 118 -9.33 12.09 -8.86
CA LEU A 118 -8.09 12.81 -9.17
C LEU A 118 -7.87 14.01 -8.24
N GLU A 119 -8.93 14.78 -7.95
CA GLU A 119 -8.89 15.90 -7.01
C GLU A 119 -8.60 15.43 -5.59
N LEU A 120 -9.15 14.29 -5.17
CA LEU A 120 -8.83 13.70 -3.88
C LEU A 120 -7.35 13.34 -3.80
N VAL A 121 -6.84 12.58 -4.77
CA VAL A 121 -5.44 12.12 -4.80
C VAL A 121 -4.47 13.30 -4.85
N ALA A 122 -4.81 14.37 -5.58
CA ALA A 122 -4.00 15.58 -5.69
C ALA A 122 -3.78 16.31 -4.35
N LYS A 123 -4.58 16.05 -3.31
CA LYS A 123 -4.38 16.63 -1.96
C LYS A 123 -3.18 16.02 -1.22
N TYR A 124 -2.73 14.84 -1.64
CA TYR A 124 -1.72 14.04 -0.94
C TYR A 124 -0.35 14.02 -1.62
N ILE A 125 -0.23 14.61 -2.82
CA ILE A 125 0.97 14.55 -3.69
C ILE A 125 1.52 15.95 -3.95
#